data_AF-A0A9N9YGB5-F1
#
_entry.id   AF-A0A9N9YGB5-F1
#
_cell.length_a   1.000
_cell.length_b   1.000
_cell.length_c   1.000
_cell.angle_alpha   90.00
_cell.angle_beta   90.00
_cell.angle_gamma   90.00
#
_symmetry.space_group_name_H-M   'P 1'
#
loop_
_entity.id
_entity.type
_entity.pdbx_description
1 polymer ?
#
loop_
_entity_poly.entity_id
_entity_poly.type
_entity_poly.pdbx_seq_one_letter_code
_entity_poly.pdbx_strand_id
1 'polypeptide(L)' 'MNTIQDNAAQSMRELLKSVAAYVLESTEMNDDGIVFKHKVTTDKETGEAVLDFTGDGFIVSEALGDIPP' A
#
# COMPACT_ATOMS: atom_id res chain seq x y z
N MET A 1 -9.80 -19.20 -15.65
CA MET A 1 -9.00 -18.58 -16.71
C MET A 1 -8.54 -17.23 -16.18
N ASN A 2 -7.41 -17.22 -15.46
CA ASN A 2 -6.68 -16.04 -14.97
C ASN A 2 -5.19 -16.40 -14.81
N THR A 3 -4.68 -17.31 -15.66
CA THR A 3 -3.37 -17.94 -15.46
C THR A 3 -2.23 -16.92 -15.35
N ILE A 4 -2.34 -15.78 -16.05
CA ILE A 4 -1.35 -14.70 -15.96
C ILE A 4 -1.45 -13.96 -14.61
N GLN A 5 -2.66 -13.61 -14.17
CA GLN A 5 -2.89 -12.95 -12.89
C GLN A 5 -2.47 -13.85 -11.72
N ASP A 6 -2.77 -15.14 -11.80
CA ASP A 6 -2.43 -16.13 -10.77
C ASP A 6 -0.91 -16.30 -10.66
N ASN A 7 -0.22 -16.41 -11.80
CA ASN A 7 1.25 -16.50 -11.84
C ASN A 7 1.93 -15.22 -11.33
N ALA A 8 1.38 -14.05 -11.68
CA ALA A 8 1.88 -12.77 -11.19
C ALA A 8 1.70 -12.64 -9.67
N ALA A 9 0.52 -13.00 -9.15
CA ALA A 9 0.25 -13.00 -7.72
C ALA A 9 1.17 -13.95 -6.95
N GLN A 10 1.40 -15.16 -7.49
CA GLN A 10 2.30 -16.12 -6.87
C GLN A 10 3.76 -15.64 -6.87
N SER A 11 4.23 -15.07 -7.98
CA SER A 11 5.59 -14.52 -8.08
C SER A 11 5.80 -13.36 -7.10
N MET A 12 4.80 -12.50 -6.93
CA MET A 12 4.85 -11.39 -5.98
C MET A 12 4.89 -11.89 -4.53
N ARG A 13 4.12 -12.93 -4.17
CA ARG A 13 4.18 -13.53 -2.83
C ARG A 13 5.57 -14.07 -2.52
N GLU A 14 6.20 -14.80 -3.44
CA GLU A 14 7.55 -15.31 -3.25
C GLU A 14 8.59 -14.18 -3.10
N LEU A 15 8.45 -13.10 -3.87
CA LEU A 15 9.26 -11.90 -3.69
C LEU A 15 9.07 -11.29 -2.30
N LEU A 16 7.82 -11.14 -1.85
CA LEU A 16 7.48 -10.57 -0.56
C LEU A 16 8.07 -11.39 0.60
N LYS A 17 8.00 -12.72 0.55
CA LYS A 17 8.65 -13.59 1.55
C LYS A 17 10.16 -13.37 1.66
N SER A 18 10.82 -13.02 0.56
CA SER A 18 12.27 -12.75 0.54
C SER A 18 12.65 -11.43 1.23
N VAL A 19 11.73 -10.46 1.28
CA VAL A 19 11.95 -9.13 1.87
C VAL A 19 11.23 -8.91 3.21
N ALA A 20 10.39 -9.86 3.63
CA ALA A 20 9.56 -9.82 4.86
C ALA A 20 10.33 -9.80 6.19
N ALA A 21 11.62 -9.47 6.18
CA ALA A 21 12.44 -9.39 7.38
C ALA A 21 12.11 -8.15 8.23
N TYR A 22 11.47 -7.13 7.66
CA TYR A 22 11.29 -5.83 8.31
C TYR A 22 9.88 -5.28 8.13
N VAL A 23 9.39 -4.62 9.17
CA VAL A 23 8.28 -3.67 9.06
C VAL A 23 8.87 -2.39 8.47
N LEU A 24 8.32 -1.92 7.35
CA LEU A 24 8.74 -0.67 6.72
C LEU A 24 7.81 0.44 7.18
N GLU A 25 8.36 1.46 7.83
CA GLU A 25 7.60 2.62 8.31
C GLU A 25 8.22 3.90 7.74
N SER A 26 7.36 4.82 7.30
CA SER A 26 7.76 6.15 6.84
C SER A 26 6.78 7.19 7.38
N THR A 27 7.29 8.37 7.72
CA THR A 27 6.48 9.55 8.04
C THR A 27 6.93 10.69 7.15
N GLU A 28 5.99 11.28 6.42
CA GLU A 28 6.22 12.38 5.50
C GLU A 28 5.30 13.55 5.87
N MET A 29 5.75 14.78 5.62
CA MET A 29 4.94 15.99 5.74
C MET A 29 4.95 16.69 4.39
N ASN A 30 3.78 16.97 3.83
CA ASN A 30 3.69 17.73 2.58
C ASN A 30 3.87 19.24 2.80
N ASP A 31 3.88 20.01 1.70
CA ASP A 31 4.04 21.47 1.73
C ASP A 31 2.89 22.20 2.46
N ASP A 32 1.73 21.55 2.64
CA ASP A 32 0.58 22.08 3.38
C ASP A 32 0.66 21.76 4.90
N GLY A 33 1.73 21.11 5.35
CA GLY A 33 1.92 20.71 6.75
C GLY A 33 1.13 19.47 7.18
N ILE A 34 0.54 18.74 6.24
CA ILE A 34 -0.19 17.49 6.48
C ILE A 34 0.79 16.34 6.68
N VAL A 35 0.64 15.61 7.78
CA VAL A 35 1.47 14.45 8.10
C VAL A 35 0.84 13.17 7.58
N PHE A 36 1.61 12.44 6.78
CA PHE A 36 1.31 11.10 6.29
C PHE A 36 2.20 10.08 6.98
N LYS A 37 1.62 8.96 7.38
CA LYS A 37 2.31 7.81 7.97
C LYS A 37 1.99 6.58 7.14
N HIS A 38 3.05 5.94 6.68
CA HIS A 38 2.99 4.73 5.87
C HIS A 38 3.60 3.58 6.67
N LYS A 39 2.88 2.47 6.76
CA LYS A 39 3.40 1.25 7.33
C LYS A 39 3.11 0.09 6.39
N VAL A 40 4.15 -0.67 6.05
CA VAL A 40 4.02 -1.91 5.30
C VAL A 40 4.48 -3.06 6.19
N THR A 41 3.56 -3.99 6.41
CA THR A 41 3.82 -5.23 7.14
C THR A 41 3.75 -6.38 6.16
N THR A 42 4.76 -7.25 6.14
CA THR A 42 4.79 -8.42 5.27
C THR A 42 4.90 -9.70 6.09
N ASP A 43 4.07 -10.68 5.79
CA ASP A 43 4.12 -12.01 6.38
C ASP A 43 5.11 -12.90 5.60
N LYS A 44 6.09 -13.44 6.32
CA LYS A 44 7.17 -14.24 5.72
C LYS A 44 6.74 -15.66 5.33
N GLU A 45 5.68 -16.19 5.93
CA GLU A 45 5.18 -17.54 5.66
C GLU A 45 4.22 -17.53 4.47
N THR A 46 3.32 -16.56 4.43
CA THR A 46 2.27 -16.47 3.40
C THR A 46 2.67 -15.61 2.21
N GLY A 47 3.58 -14.65 2.40
CA GLY A 47 3.90 -13.62 1.40
C GLY A 47 2.80 -12.58 1.24
N GLU A 48 1.89 -12.48 2.21
CA GLU A 48 0.89 -11.41 2.26
C GLU A 48 1.52 -10.11 2.76
N ALA A 49 1.04 -8.98 2.23
CA ALA A 49 1.46 -7.66 2.68
C ALA A 49 0.24 -6.80 3.01
N VAL A 50 0.29 -6.13 4.15
CA VAL A 50 -0.69 -5.14 4.59
C VAL A 50 -0.04 -3.77 4.49
N LEU A 51 -0.70 -2.86 3.77
CA LEU A 51 -0.28 -1.47 3.64
C LEU A 51 -1.24 -0.60 4.44
N ASP A 52 -0.77 -0.12 5.58
CA ASP A 52 -1.51 0.78 6.46
C ASP A 52 -1.12 2.23 6.12
N PHE A 53 -2.08 2.97 5.58
CA PHE A 53 -1.96 4.40 5.33
C PHE A 53 -2.75 5.14 6.39
N THR A 54 -2.06 5.90 7.23
CA THR A 54 -2.69 6.73 8.26
C THR A 54 -2.15 8.16 8.12
N GLY A 55 -2.97 9.17 8.42
CA GLY A 55 -2.56 10.55 8.30
C GLY A 55 -3.75 11.49 8.42
N ASP A 56 -3.49 12.74 8.77
CA ASP A 56 -4.52 13.78 8.92
C ASP A 56 -4.88 14.43 7.58
N GLY A 57 -4.40 13.85 6.47
CA GLY A 57 -4.76 14.27 5.13
C GLY A 57 -6.24 14.06 4.91
N PHE A 58 -6.97 15.18 4.80
CA PHE A 58 -8.33 15.17 4.29
C PHE A 58 -8.38 14.28 3.04
N ILE A 59 -9.30 13.31 3.01
CA ILE A 59 -9.72 12.74 1.73
C ILE A 59 -10.35 13.92 0.99
N VAL A 60 -9.63 14.49 0.03
CA VAL A 60 -10.18 15.54 -0.81
C VAL A 60 -11.19 14.87 -1.74
N SER A 61 -12.37 14.57 -1.23
CA SER A 61 -13.52 14.16 -2.02
C SER A 61 -13.98 15.27 -2.97
N GLU A 62 -13.42 16.49 -2.84
CA GLU A 62 -13.70 17.64 -3.69
C GLU A 62 -12.73 17.80 -4.89
N ALA A 63 -11.71 16.96 -5.04
CA ALA A 63 -10.81 17.02 -6.21
C ALA A 63 -11.32 16.22 -7.42
N LEU A 64 -12.35 15.39 -7.24
CA LEU A 64 -13.14 14.85 -8.33
C LEU A 64 -14.34 15.78 -8.52
N GLY A 65 -14.11 16.91 -9.20
CA GLY A 65 -15.22 17.65 -9.79
C GLY A 65 -16.08 16.69 -10.60
N ASP A 66 -17.39 16.75 -10.36
CA ASP A 66 -18.47 16.02 -11.04
C ASP A 66 -17.99 15.15 -12.21
N ILE A 67 -17.79 13.86 -11.97
CA ILE A 67 -17.84 12.88 -13.06
C ILE A 67 -19.34 12.65 -13.29
N PRO A 68 -19.94 13.17 -14.38
CA PRO A 68 -21.32 12.86 -14.70
C PRO A 68 -21.49 11.34 -14.88
N PRO A 69 -22.71 10.81 -14.67
CA PRO A 69 -22.98 9.37 -14.62
C PRO A 69 -22.52 8.60 -15.87
#